data_AF-A0AA96LF80-F1
#
_entry.id   AF-A0AA96LF80-F1
#
_cell.length_a   1.000
_cell.length_b   1.000
_cell.length_c   1.000
_cell.angle_alpha   90.00
_cell.angle_beta   90.00
_cell.angle_gamma   90.00
#
_symmetry.space_group_name_H-M   'P 1'
#
loop_
_entity.id
_entity.type
_entity.pdbx_description
1 polymer ?
#
loop_
_entity_poly.entity_id
_entity_poly.type
_entity_poly.pdbx_seq_one_letter_code
_entity_poly.pdbx_strand_id
1 'polypeptide(L)'
;MDERNYKESLASKGYVKGRGEETEYYIITAKYGVDNYKLTLLRKNKVIFEGSYEGLTKAKYGAFEWLLCYDPSIFKRNVVTMVHYKDDRKSGDPWVKDTNIELHKNLEKFLAIQGQLEKQERTRINTWIFQGNPSRFKVDDYLRENQDIVWSIRQEHYVKDVQVGDTVYIWRSEAGKKGNGGIVARATVTGLPVSRKDVTSEYWVTPSDANEVLPRVPMHVQELALEGDHLSREFLKSNPVLSNLLILKMSNNTNYLLSAIQAEELLKQWNNNVSKSFNVFREIPLPNPVSRNREYSSYSEDKRNEVVYEYLFNSNTHRWIDEHTLELDPVWSRGYQAMGILHHLGLKNAFKGLFKGLSVVEAIDLIKQECYDHPADRNLYAPIISSLSGIKINERQDDDSIGDVHSDEGKEYPEGKIAFVLHKKRERNPKLIKEAKKLFISKHGRLYCEACKFDFQQVYGDRGNDFIEGHHNKLVSEMKEGEKTKVEDIAMLCSNCHRMVHKKPIINIEDLGRLIKRENEP
;
A
#
# COMPACT_ATOMS: atom_id res chain seq x y z
N MET A 1 -47.33 -17.27 -4.61
CA MET A 1 -47.31 -18.66 -4.17
C MET A 1 -48.32 -18.83 -3.06
N ASP A 2 -49.33 -19.66 -3.26
CA ASP A 2 -50.05 -20.31 -2.18
C ASP A 2 -49.17 -21.45 -1.64
N GLU A 3 -48.79 -21.39 -0.36
CA GLU A 3 -47.88 -22.37 0.23
C GLU A 3 -48.45 -23.80 0.24
N ARG A 4 -49.76 -23.93 0.37
CA ARG A 4 -50.42 -25.23 0.43
C ARG A 4 -50.38 -25.89 -0.94
N ASN A 5 -50.77 -25.15 -1.98
CA ASN A 5 -50.72 -25.63 -3.36
C ASN A 5 -49.29 -25.99 -3.77
N TYR A 6 -48.30 -25.17 -3.39
CA TYR A 6 -46.89 -25.46 -3.65
C TYR A 6 -46.45 -26.76 -2.99
N LYS A 7 -46.73 -26.95 -1.69
CA LYS A 7 -46.35 -28.16 -0.94
C LYS A 7 -47.02 -29.41 -1.50
N GLU A 8 -48.31 -29.35 -1.83
CA GLU A 8 -49.05 -30.45 -2.45
C GLU A 8 -48.50 -30.79 -3.84
N SER A 9 -48.17 -29.78 -4.65
CA SER A 9 -47.58 -29.97 -5.98
C SER A 9 -46.13 -30.49 -5.93
N LEU A 10 -45.36 -30.08 -4.93
CA LEU A 10 -44.01 -30.58 -4.68
C LEU A 10 -44.05 -32.06 -4.23
N ALA A 11 -44.97 -32.41 -3.33
CA ALA A 11 -45.14 -33.79 -2.84
C ALA A 11 -45.58 -34.75 -3.96
N SER A 12 -46.42 -34.28 -4.88
CA SER A 12 -46.85 -35.04 -6.07
C SER A 12 -45.83 -35.02 -7.22
N LYS A 13 -44.62 -34.48 -6.99
CA LYS A 13 -43.54 -34.38 -7.99
C LYS A 13 -43.93 -33.62 -9.27
N GLY A 14 -44.80 -32.62 -9.16
CA GLY A 14 -45.24 -31.80 -10.31
C GLY A 14 -44.10 -31.09 -11.06
N TYR A 15 -42.94 -30.95 -10.42
CA TYR A 15 -41.71 -30.38 -11.00
C TYR A 15 -40.97 -31.31 -11.98
N VAL A 16 -41.27 -32.62 -12.00
CA VAL A 16 -40.66 -33.56 -12.94
C VAL A 16 -41.32 -33.35 -14.31
N LYS A 17 -40.60 -32.72 -15.25
CA LYS A 17 -41.10 -32.37 -16.59
C LYS A 17 -40.26 -32.98 -17.73
N GLY A 18 -40.93 -33.58 -18.71
CA GLY A 18 -40.35 -34.15 -19.95
C GLY A 18 -40.51 -35.68 -20.05
N ARG A 19 -40.23 -36.26 -21.23
CA ARG A 19 -40.21 -37.72 -21.49
C ARG A 19 -38.92 -38.43 -21.01
N GLY A 20 -38.14 -37.81 -20.12
CA GLY A 20 -36.83 -38.28 -19.69
C GLY A 20 -36.78 -38.63 -18.19
N GLU A 21 -35.83 -39.48 -17.84
CA GLU A 21 -35.58 -40.00 -16.48
C GLU A 21 -35.41 -38.88 -15.44
N GLU A 22 -35.83 -39.15 -14.20
CA GLU A 22 -35.61 -38.24 -13.07
C GLU A 22 -34.13 -37.86 -12.96
N THR A 23 -33.81 -36.57 -12.88
CA THR A 23 -32.44 -36.14 -12.62
C THR A 23 -32.08 -36.31 -11.15
N GLU A 24 -30.80 -36.52 -10.86
CA GLU A 24 -30.35 -36.70 -9.48
C GLU A 24 -30.61 -35.45 -8.63
N TYR A 25 -30.46 -34.25 -9.22
CA TYR A 25 -30.64 -32.98 -8.52
C TYR A 25 -31.68 -32.08 -9.16
N TYR A 26 -32.46 -31.40 -8.33
CA TYR A 26 -33.38 -30.34 -8.76
C TYR A 26 -33.11 -29.03 -8.03
N ILE A 27 -33.01 -27.94 -8.80
CA ILE A 27 -33.07 -26.56 -8.31
C ILE A 27 -34.50 -26.08 -8.52
N ILE A 28 -35.24 -25.85 -7.43
CA ILE A 28 -36.62 -25.38 -7.50
C ILE A 28 -36.69 -23.95 -6.98
N THR A 29 -37.23 -23.03 -7.77
CA THR A 29 -37.54 -21.67 -7.28
C THR A 29 -39.04 -21.42 -7.36
N ALA A 30 -39.65 -20.95 -6.27
CA ALA A 30 -41.08 -20.64 -6.21
C ALA A 30 -41.31 -19.18 -5.85
N LYS A 31 -42.02 -18.43 -6.70
CA LYS A 31 -42.24 -16.99 -6.49
C LYS A 31 -43.33 -16.72 -5.46
N TYR A 32 -43.01 -15.98 -4.40
CA TYR A 32 -43.99 -15.48 -3.42
C TYR A 32 -43.84 -13.97 -3.23
N GLY A 33 -44.97 -13.26 -3.06
CA GLY A 33 -44.98 -11.79 -3.04
C GLY A 33 -44.50 -11.14 -4.35
N VAL A 34 -44.03 -9.89 -4.26
CA VAL A 34 -43.69 -9.05 -5.42
C VAL A 34 -42.40 -9.53 -6.09
N ASP A 35 -41.34 -9.80 -5.31
CA ASP A 35 -40.04 -10.22 -5.83
C ASP A 35 -39.31 -11.25 -4.94
N ASN A 36 -40.01 -11.96 -4.06
CA ASN A 36 -39.37 -12.98 -3.23
C ASN A 36 -39.51 -14.38 -3.85
N TYR A 37 -38.48 -15.20 -3.65
CA TYR A 37 -38.41 -16.56 -4.17
C TYR A 37 -37.96 -17.51 -3.08
N LYS A 38 -38.72 -18.60 -2.92
CA LYS A 38 -38.29 -19.76 -2.13
C LYS A 38 -37.42 -20.63 -3.02
N LEU A 39 -36.19 -20.92 -2.59
CA LEU A 39 -35.30 -21.90 -3.19
C LEU A 39 -35.44 -23.22 -2.43
N THR A 40 -35.65 -24.31 -3.14
CA THR A 40 -35.61 -25.68 -2.61
C THR A 40 -34.67 -26.50 -3.48
N LEU A 41 -33.65 -27.11 -2.88
CA LEU A 41 -32.76 -28.05 -3.56
C LEU A 41 -33.15 -29.48 -3.19
N LEU A 42 -33.26 -30.34 -4.19
CA LEU A 42 -33.55 -31.76 -4.00
C LEU A 42 -32.39 -32.61 -4.51
N ARG A 43 -32.11 -33.72 -3.81
CA ARG A 43 -31.31 -34.84 -4.31
C ARG A 43 -32.15 -36.12 -4.24
N LYS A 44 -32.32 -36.83 -5.37
CA LYS A 44 -33.16 -38.03 -5.48
C LYS A 44 -34.53 -37.82 -4.82
N ASN A 45 -35.17 -36.69 -5.15
CA ASN A 45 -36.47 -36.22 -4.62
C ASN A 45 -36.53 -35.92 -3.11
N LYS A 46 -35.41 -35.89 -2.40
CA LYS A 46 -35.35 -35.47 -0.99
C LYS A 46 -34.80 -34.06 -0.88
N VAL A 47 -35.43 -33.24 -0.04
CA VAL A 47 -34.95 -31.87 0.26
C VAL A 47 -33.59 -31.94 0.94
N ILE A 48 -32.62 -31.24 0.38
CA ILE A 48 -31.26 -31.11 0.95
C ILE A 48 -30.97 -29.67 1.40
N PHE A 49 -31.71 -28.69 0.88
CA PHE A 49 -31.59 -27.28 1.28
C PHE A 49 -32.87 -26.52 0.96
N GLU A 50 -33.24 -25.57 1.83
CA GLU A 50 -34.24 -24.55 1.53
C GLU A 50 -33.73 -23.18 1.95
N GLY A 51 -34.10 -22.14 1.20
CA GLY A 51 -33.75 -20.77 1.50
C GLY A 51 -34.71 -19.77 0.85
N SER A 52 -34.59 -18.50 1.23
CA SER A 52 -35.41 -17.42 0.70
C SER A 52 -34.54 -16.31 0.15
N TYR A 53 -34.89 -15.81 -1.03
CA TYR A 53 -34.10 -14.81 -1.74
C TYR A 53 -35.00 -13.73 -2.33
N GLU A 54 -34.50 -12.50 -2.31
CA GLU A 54 -35.12 -11.36 -3.01
C GLU A 54 -34.59 -11.31 -4.45
N GLY A 55 -35.42 -11.76 -5.39
CA GLY A 55 -35.14 -11.80 -6.82
C GLY A 55 -34.77 -13.20 -7.33
N LEU A 56 -35.27 -13.54 -8.52
CA LEU A 56 -35.06 -14.85 -9.15
C LEU A 56 -33.56 -15.13 -9.41
N THR A 57 -32.82 -14.12 -9.89
CA THR A 57 -31.39 -14.28 -10.17
C THR A 57 -30.61 -14.62 -8.91
N LYS A 58 -30.90 -13.96 -7.77
CA LYS A 58 -30.26 -14.26 -6.49
C LYS A 58 -30.58 -15.69 -6.04
N ALA A 59 -31.83 -16.13 -6.20
CA ALA A 59 -32.21 -17.52 -5.91
C ALA A 59 -31.45 -18.53 -6.78
N LYS A 60 -31.32 -18.27 -8.09
CA LYS A 60 -30.53 -19.12 -9.01
C LYS A 60 -29.06 -19.18 -8.59
N TYR A 61 -28.46 -18.05 -8.24
CA TYR A 61 -27.05 -17.97 -7.86
C TYR A 61 -26.77 -18.63 -6.51
N GLY A 62 -27.66 -18.44 -5.51
CA GLY A 62 -27.57 -19.17 -4.24
C GLY A 62 -27.65 -20.68 -4.42
N ALA A 63 -28.44 -21.16 -5.40
CA ALA A 63 -28.46 -22.57 -5.76
C ALA A 63 -27.13 -23.07 -6.33
N PHE A 64 -26.51 -22.30 -7.25
CA PHE A 64 -25.22 -22.65 -7.84
C PHE A 64 -24.11 -22.67 -6.81
N GLU A 65 -24.04 -21.64 -5.96
CA GLU A 65 -23.10 -21.54 -4.85
C GLU A 65 -23.20 -22.76 -3.93
N TRP A 66 -24.40 -23.10 -3.46
CA TRP A 66 -24.61 -24.24 -2.57
C TRP A 66 -24.20 -25.56 -3.25
N LEU A 67 -24.63 -25.79 -4.49
CA LEU A 67 -24.37 -27.04 -5.20
C LEU A 67 -22.90 -27.20 -5.58
N LEU A 68 -22.20 -26.13 -5.95
CA LEU A 68 -20.75 -26.17 -6.24
C LEU A 68 -19.93 -26.40 -4.97
N CYS A 69 -20.36 -25.85 -3.84
CA CYS A 69 -19.76 -26.15 -2.53
C CYS A 69 -19.99 -27.61 -2.12
N TYR A 70 -21.16 -28.17 -2.44
CA TYR A 70 -21.49 -29.56 -2.14
C TYR A 70 -20.73 -30.55 -3.05
N ASP A 71 -20.67 -30.27 -4.36
CA ASP A 71 -19.94 -31.07 -5.34
C ASP A 71 -19.46 -30.17 -6.50
N PRO A 72 -18.16 -29.87 -6.58
CA PRO A 72 -17.60 -28.98 -7.61
C PRO A 72 -17.75 -29.49 -9.06
N SER A 73 -18.04 -30.78 -9.24
CA SER A 73 -18.21 -31.41 -10.56
C SER A 73 -19.66 -31.50 -11.02
N ILE A 74 -20.62 -31.09 -10.18
CA ILE A 74 -22.04 -31.42 -10.33
C ILE A 74 -22.65 -30.99 -11.67
N PHE A 75 -22.32 -29.79 -12.14
CA PHE A 75 -22.82 -29.27 -13.41
C PHE A 75 -22.12 -29.90 -14.62
N LYS A 76 -20.88 -30.41 -14.47
CA LYS A 76 -20.16 -31.10 -15.55
C LYS A 76 -20.77 -32.46 -15.89
N ARG A 77 -21.43 -33.11 -14.91
CA ARG A 77 -22.06 -34.42 -15.08
C ARG A 77 -23.46 -34.36 -15.68
N ASN A 78 -24.00 -33.17 -15.92
CA ASN A 78 -25.34 -32.96 -16.47
C ASN A 78 -26.47 -33.65 -15.67
N VAL A 79 -26.34 -33.66 -14.34
CA VAL A 79 -27.29 -34.33 -13.40
C VAL A 79 -28.23 -33.36 -12.67
N VAL A 80 -28.32 -32.10 -13.13
CA VAL A 80 -29.06 -31.02 -12.47
C VAL A 80 -30.17 -30.51 -13.40
N THR A 81 -31.39 -30.42 -12.88
CA THR A 81 -32.52 -29.75 -13.54
C THR A 81 -32.94 -28.51 -12.76
N MET A 82 -33.25 -27.41 -13.45
CA MET A 82 -33.83 -26.21 -12.82
C MET A 82 -35.30 -26.04 -13.22
N VAL A 83 -36.17 -25.83 -12.23
CA VAL A 83 -37.62 -25.72 -12.40
C VAL A 83 -38.16 -24.55 -11.58
N HIS A 84 -39.14 -23.86 -12.15
CA HIS A 84 -39.72 -22.64 -11.60
C HIS A 84 -41.22 -22.77 -11.36
N TYR A 85 -41.64 -22.58 -10.11
CA TYR A 85 -43.04 -22.62 -9.70
C TYR A 85 -43.68 -21.22 -9.66
N LYS A 86 -44.87 -21.10 -10.25
CA LYS A 86 -45.72 -19.92 -10.18
C LYS A 86 -47.19 -20.32 -10.39
N ASP A 87 -48.06 -20.03 -9.41
CA ASP A 87 -49.47 -20.45 -9.43
C ASP A 87 -50.28 -19.85 -10.58
N ASP A 88 -50.02 -18.58 -10.92
CA ASP A 88 -50.81 -17.77 -11.85
C ASP A 88 -50.27 -17.81 -13.29
N ARG A 89 -49.74 -18.95 -13.75
CA ARG A 89 -49.24 -19.06 -15.13
C ARG A 89 -50.39 -19.17 -16.12
N LYS A 90 -50.34 -18.37 -17.19
CA LYS A 90 -51.31 -18.40 -18.30
C LYS A 90 -51.39 -19.76 -19.01
N SER A 91 -50.36 -20.58 -18.93
CA SER A 91 -50.30 -21.93 -19.51
C SER A 91 -51.15 -22.97 -18.76
N GLY A 92 -51.65 -22.65 -17.55
CA GLY A 92 -52.36 -23.59 -16.68
C GLY A 92 -51.45 -24.53 -15.87
N ASP A 93 -50.26 -24.88 -16.40
CA ASP A 93 -49.24 -25.61 -15.64
C ASP A 93 -48.38 -24.65 -14.79
N PRO A 94 -48.33 -24.80 -13.45
CA PRO A 94 -47.61 -23.89 -12.57
C PRO A 94 -46.08 -24.08 -12.63
N TRP A 95 -45.60 -25.20 -13.19
CA TRP A 95 -44.19 -25.54 -13.27
C TRP A 95 -43.63 -25.29 -14.66
N VAL A 96 -42.47 -24.61 -14.74
CA VAL A 96 -41.70 -24.46 -15.98
C VAL A 96 -40.28 -24.90 -15.75
N LYS A 97 -39.79 -25.80 -16.61
CA LYS A 97 -38.41 -26.30 -16.61
C LYS A 97 -37.55 -25.40 -17.50
N ASP A 98 -36.44 -24.92 -16.97
CA ASP A 98 -35.41 -24.25 -17.78
C ASP A 98 -34.75 -25.28 -18.70
N THR A 99 -34.41 -24.85 -19.92
CA THR A 99 -33.61 -25.67 -20.81
C THR A 99 -32.20 -25.87 -20.24
N ASN A 100 -31.53 -26.95 -20.65
CA ASN A 100 -30.15 -27.16 -20.21
C ASN A 100 -29.22 -26.02 -20.66
N ILE A 101 -29.52 -25.41 -21.81
CA ILE A 101 -28.81 -24.23 -22.34
C ILE A 101 -28.99 -23.02 -21.40
N GLU A 102 -30.22 -22.76 -20.93
CA GLU A 102 -30.49 -21.66 -20.00
C GLU A 102 -29.85 -21.88 -18.62
N LEU A 103 -29.86 -23.12 -18.12
CA LEU A 103 -29.16 -23.49 -16.89
C LEU A 103 -27.66 -23.15 -17.00
N HIS A 104 -26.99 -23.64 -18.06
CA HIS A 104 -25.56 -23.40 -18.26
C HIS A 104 -25.23 -21.92 -18.50
N LYS A 105 -26.06 -21.20 -19.27
CA LYS A 105 -25.89 -19.75 -19.47
C LYS A 105 -25.98 -18.96 -18.16
N ASN A 106 -26.86 -19.36 -17.24
CA ASN A 106 -26.94 -18.74 -15.92
C ASN A 106 -25.75 -19.13 -15.03
N LEU A 107 -25.28 -20.37 -15.12
CA LEU A 107 -24.07 -20.83 -14.42
C LEU A 107 -22.82 -20.08 -14.89
N GLU A 108 -22.64 -19.89 -16.19
CA GLU A 108 -21.51 -19.11 -16.75
C GLU A 108 -21.51 -17.67 -16.24
N LYS A 109 -22.68 -17.02 -16.19
CA LYS A 109 -22.80 -15.67 -15.61
C LYS A 109 -22.45 -15.64 -14.13
N PHE A 110 -22.89 -16.64 -13.37
CA PHE A 110 -22.53 -16.79 -11.96
C PHE A 110 -21.03 -16.97 -11.79
N LEU A 111 -20.40 -17.88 -12.54
CA LEU A 111 -18.96 -18.12 -12.50
C LEU A 111 -18.14 -16.90 -12.96
N ALA A 112 -18.65 -16.11 -13.91
CA ALA A 112 -18.01 -14.87 -14.32
C ALA A 112 -18.05 -13.81 -13.21
N ILE A 113 -19.17 -13.70 -12.49
CA ILE A 113 -19.32 -12.79 -11.34
C ILE A 113 -18.45 -13.28 -10.17
N GLN A 114 -18.46 -14.58 -9.85
CA GLN A 114 -17.55 -15.17 -8.86
C GLN A 114 -16.10 -14.94 -9.25
N GLY A 115 -15.71 -15.16 -10.50
CA GLY A 115 -14.35 -14.89 -10.97
C GLY A 115 -13.98 -13.40 -10.96
N GLN A 116 -14.94 -12.48 -11.11
CA GLN A 116 -14.73 -11.04 -10.94
C GLN A 116 -14.62 -10.65 -9.46
N LEU A 117 -15.41 -11.27 -8.57
CA LEU A 117 -15.34 -11.09 -7.12
C LEU A 117 -14.06 -11.68 -6.55
N GLU A 118 -13.66 -12.89 -6.97
CA GLU A 118 -12.37 -13.51 -6.65
C GLU A 118 -11.20 -12.71 -7.23
N LYS A 119 -11.33 -12.11 -8.42
CA LYS A 119 -10.33 -11.15 -8.92
C LYS A 119 -10.31 -9.87 -8.09
N GLN A 120 -11.47 -9.35 -7.67
CA GLN A 120 -11.56 -8.18 -6.80
C GLN A 120 -11.03 -8.44 -5.38
N GLU A 121 -11.23 -9.64 -4.85
CA GLU A 121 -10.69 -10.11 -3.57
C GLU A 121 -9.21 -10.45 -3.68
N ARG A 122 -8.74 -11.02 -4.80
CA ARG A 122 -7.30 -11.17 -5.09
C ARG A 122 -6.61 -9.84 -5.34
N THR A 123 -7.33 -8.79 -5.73
CA THR A 123 -6.81 -7.41 -5.75
C THR A 123 -6.88 -6.70 -4.41
N ARG A 124 -7.46 -7.31 -3.36
CA ARG A 124 -7.23 -6.84 -2.00
C ARG A 124 -5.87 -7.35 -1.55
N ILE A 125 -5.01 -6.40 -1.19
CA ILE A 125 -3.78 -6.65 -0.46
C ILE A 125 -4.15 -7.43 0.80
N ASN A 126 -3.67 -8.68 0.92
CA ASN A 126 -3.93 -9.48 2.10
C ASN A 126 -3.14 -8.90 3.28
N THR A 127 -3.69 -9.07 4.48
CA THR A 127 -3.01 -8.69 5.72
C THR A 127 -2.79 -9.91 6.57
N TRP A 128 -1.55 -10.08 7.03
CA TRP A 128 -1.10 -11.28 7.73
C TRP A 128 -0.51 -10.93 9.09
N ILE A 129 -0.51 -11.89 10.00
CA ILE A 129 0.38 -11.90 11.17
C ILE A 129 1.33 -13.10 11.06
N PHE A 130 2.63 -12.85 11.09
CA PHE A 130 3.67 -13.89 11.11
C PHE A 130 4.36 -13.89 12.48
N GLN A 131 4.39 -15.04 13.13
CA GLN A 131 4.92 -15.22 14.48
C GLN A 131 6.39 -15.64 14.47
N GLY A 132 7.19 -15.01 15.34
CA GLY A 132 8.53 -15.41 15.73
C GLY A 132 8.61 -15.74 17.22
N ASN A 133 9.42 -16.74 17.58
CA ASN A 133 9.63 -17.14 18.96
C ASN A 133 11.06 -16.76 19.42
N PRO A 134 11.21 -15.77 20.32
CA PRO A 134 12.51 -15.35 20.86
C PRO A 134 13.37 -16.47 21.47
N SER A 135 12.77 -17.57 21.96
CA SER A 135 13.53 -18.72 22.47
C SER A 135 14.22 -19.53 21.38
N ARG A 136 13.83 -19.37 20.11
CA ARG A 136 14.39 -20.09 18.96
C ARG A 136 15.11 -19.19 17.96
N PHE A 137 14.66 -17.95 17.84
CA PHE A 137 15.14 -16.99 16.85
C PHE A 137 15.21 -15.60 17.48
N LYS A 138 16.31 -14.88 17.29
CA LYS A 138 16.56 -13.52 17.82
C LYS A 138 15.74 -12.48 17.03
N VAL A 139 14.42 -12.51 17.22
CA VAL A 139 13.44 -11.70 16.46
C VAL A 139 13.80 -10.21 16.45
N ASP A 140 14.07 -9.63 17.62
CA ASP A 140 14.31 -8.18 17.74
C ASP A 140 15.61 -7.75 17.07
N ASP A 141 16.68 -8.53 17.25
CA ASP A 141 17.99 -8.24 16.65
C ASP A 141 17.92 -8.36 15.13
N TYR A 142 17.25 -9.41 14.64
CA TYR A 142 17.04 -9.60 13.21
C TYR A 142 16.29 -8.43 12.56
N LEU A 143 15.20 -7.99 13.19
CA LEU A 143 14.39 -6.87 12.72
C LEU A 143 15.12 -5.52 12.83
N ARG A 144 15.98 -5.33 13.84
CA ARG A 144 16.75 -4.10 14.03
C ARG A 144 17.87 -3.96 13.01
N GLU A 145 18.52 -5.07 12.68
CA GLU A 145 19.71 -5.08 11.83
C GLU A 145 19.37 -5.20 10.33
N ASN A 146 18.15 -5.66 10.00
CA ASN A 146 17.76 -5.94 8.62
C ASN A 146 16.43 -5.27 8.26
N GLN A 147 16.46 -4.44 7.22
CA GLN A 147 15.24 -3.86 6.65
C GLN A 147 14.60 -4.80 5.62
N ASP A 148 15.40 -5.56 4.88
CA ASP A 148 14.93 -6.62 4.00
C ASP A 148 15.07 -7.98 4.72
N ILE A 149 13.94 -8.60 5.01
CA ILE A 149 13.85 -9.82 5.80
C ILE A 149 13.27 -10.98 5.01
N VAL A 150 13.52 -12.19 5.47
CA VAL A 150 12.82 -13.39 4.99
C VAL A 150 12.13 -14.08 6.17
N TRP A 151 10.93 -14.60 5.94
CA TRP A 151 10.19 -15.32 6.97
C TRP A 151 9.55 -16.59 6.43
N SER A 152 9.55 -17.67 7.22
CA SER A 152 8.98 -18.95 6.80
C SER A 152 7.45 -18.97 6.90
N ILE A 153 6.80 -19.63 5.94
CA ILE A 153 5.41 -20.10 6.06
C ILE A 153 5.43 -21.58 6.43
N ARG A 154 4.79 -21.95 7.55
CA ARG A 154 4.65 -23.37 7.94
C ARG A 154 3.26 -23.94 7.66
N GLN A 155 2.27 -23.09 7.44
CA GLN A 155 0.93 -23.52 7.03
C GLN A 155 0.86 -23.56 5.50
N GLU A 156 1.13 -24.74 4.93
CA GLU A 156 1.31 -24.93 3.48
C GLU A 156 0.14 -24.42 2.62
N HIS A 157 -1.10 -24.50 3.13
CA HIS A 157 -2.28 -24.02 2.42
C HIS A 157 -2.26 -22.50 2.18
N TYR A 158 -1.51 -21.71 2.97
CA TYR A 158 -1.38 -20.25 2.78
C TYR A 158 -0.33 -19.85 1.76
N VAL A 159 0.53 -20.77 1.30
CA VAL A 159 1.62 -20.43 0.35
C VAL A 159 1.07 -19.82 -0.93
N LYS A 160 -0.07 -20.31 -1.42
CA LYS A 160 -0.74 -19.82 -2.63
C LYS A 160 -1.49 -18.49 -2.44
N ASP A 161 -1.70 -18.09 -1.19
CA ASP A 161 -2.53 -16.92 -0.83
C ASP A 161 -1.66 -15.67 -0.61
N VAL A 162 -0.36 -15.84 -0.33
CA VAL A 162 0.60 -14.74 -0.18
C VAL A 162 0.97 -14.14 -1.53
N GLN A 163 0.87 -12.82 -1.63
CA GLN A 163 1.13 -12.05 -2.85
C GLN A 163 2.09 -10.89 -2.59
N VAL A 164 2.76 -10.44 -3.66
CA VAL A 164 3.58 -9.21 -3.60
C VAL A 164 2.69 -8.02 -3.29
N GLY A 165 3.10 -7.19 -2.34
CA GLY A 165 2.33 -6.05 -1.83
C GLY A 165 1.52 -6.34 -0.58
N ASP A 166 1.33 -7.61 -0.21
CA ASP A 166 0.66 -8.00 1.04
C ASP A 166 1.30 -7.33 2.27
N THR A 167 0.47 -6.95 3.24
CA THR A 167 0.93 -6.40 4.52
C THR A 167 1.14 -7.53 5.52
N VAL A 168 2.28 -7.53 6.20
CA VAL A 168 2.61 -8.54 7.23
C VAL A 168 2.98 -7.83 8.52
N TYR A 169 2.27 -8.16 9.59
CA TYR A 169 2.62 -7.78 10.95
C TYR A 169 3.45 -8.87 11.60
N ILE A 170 4.62 -8.52 12.14
CA ILE A 170 5.48 -9.48 12.84
C ILE A 170 5.06 -9.55 14.30
N TRP A 171 4.67 -10.73 14.74
CA TRP A 171 4.35 -11.03 16.12
C TRP A 171 5.54 -11.66 16.82
N ARG A 172 5.99 -11.05 17.92
CA ARG A 172 6.95 -11.65 18.85
C ARG A 172 6.20 -12.40 19.94
N SER A 173 6.47 -13.68 20.14
CA SER A 173 5.87 -14.44 21.25
C SER A 173 6.53 -14.09 22.59
N GLU A 174 5.85 -14.37 23.72
CA GLU A 174 6.34 -14.01 25.06
C GLU A 174 7.59 -14.80 25.48
N ALA A 175 7.81 -16.01 24.96
CA ALA A 175 8.99 -16.83 25.28
C ALA A 175 9.30 -16.96 26.79
N GLY A 176 8.27 -16.98 27.65
CA GLY A 176 8.39 -17.03 29.11
C GLY A 176 8.57 -15.68 29.82
N LYS A 177 8.72 -14.57 29.09
CA LYS A 177 8.72 -13.20 29.63
C LYS A 177 7.33 -12.58 29.46
N LYS A 178 6.54 -12.62 30.54
CA LYS A 178 5.17 -12.09 30.57
C LYS A 178 5.13 -10.61 30.16
N GLY A 179 4.22 -10.24 29.27
CA GLY A 179 4.04 -8.87 28.76
C GLY A 179 4.97 -8.47 27.61
N ASN A 180 5.82 -9.39 27.13
CA ASN A 180 6.74 -9.11 26.01
C ASN A 180 6.18 -9.51 24.64
N GLY A 181 5.00 -10.15 24.63
CA GLY A 181 4.39 -10.70 23.44
C GLY A 181 3.45 -9.71 22.78
N GLY A 182 3.50 -9.64 21.45
CA GLY A 182 2.68 -8.69 20.69
C GLY A 182 3.23 -8.44 19.30
N ILE A 183 2.68 -7.44 18.62
CA ILE A 183 3.09 -7.06 17.27
C ILE A 183 4.19 -6.01 17.34
N VAL A 184 5.33 -6.31 16.73
CA VAL A 184 6.60 -5.56 16.86
C VAL A 184 7.08 -4.92 15.55
N ALA A 185 6.49 -5.28 14.41
CA ALA A 185 6.84 -4.68 13.13
C ALA A 185 5.69 -4.75 12.13
N ARG A 186 5.70 -3.85 11.15
CA ARG A 186 4.91 -3.92 9.92
C ARG A 186 5.83 -3.99 8.71
N ALA A 187 5.58 -4.94 7.82
CA ALA A 187 6.35 -5.20 6.63
C ALA A 187 5.45 -5.37 5.40
N THR A 188 6.03 -5.26 4.21
CA THR A 188 5.37 -5.53 2.92
C THR A 188 6.06 -6.66 2.21
N VAL A 189 5.28 -7.61 1.67
CA VAL A 189 5.82 -8.71 0.86
C VAL A 189 6.41 -8.17 -0.44
N THR A 190 7.68 -8.48 -0.70
CA THR A 190 8.42 -7.99 -1.88
C THR A 190 8.59 -9.07 -2.96
N GLY A 191 8.29 -10.33 -2.63
CA GLY A 191 8.40 -11.45 -3.56
C GLY A 191 7.55 -12.64 -3.12
N LEU A 192 7.28 -13.54 -4.05
CA LEU A 192 6.50 -14.75 -3.76
C LEU A 192 7.27 -15.72 -2.85
N PRO A 193 6.57 -16.58 -2.09
CA PRO A 193 7.22 -17.58 -1.26
C PRO A 193 8.07 -18.55 -2.11
N VAL A 194 9.32 -18.78 -1.71
CA VAL A 194 10.22 -19.74 -2.36
C VAL A 194 10.73 -20.74 -1.32
N SER A 195 10.64 -22.03 -1.62
CA SER A 195 11.17 -23.09 -0.76
C SER A 195 12.69 -23.08 -0.76
N ARG A 196 13.29 -22.69 0.37
CA ARG A 196 14.75 -22.63 0.54
C ARG A 196 15.17 -22.77 2.00
N LYS A 197 16.46 -23.06 2.23
CA LYS A 197 17.08 -22.97 3.56
C LYS A 197 17.05 -21.53 4.06
N ASP A 198 17.11 -21.36 5.37
CA ASP A 198 17.30 -20.03 5.93
C ASP A 198 18.71 -19.52 5.64
N VAL A 199 18.81 -18.23 5.34
CA VAL A 199 20.09 -17.54 5.14
C VAL A 199 20.50 -16.75 6.38
N THR A 200 19.71 -16.81 7.45
CA THR A 200 19.83 -15.99 8.67
C THR A 200 20.34 -16.79 9.87
N SER A 201 21.26 -17.74 9.61
CA SER A 201 21.72 -18.75 10.60
C SER A 201 22.22 -18.15 11.93
N GLU A 202 22.79 -16.96 11.89
CA GLU A 202 23.34 -16.18 13.01
C GLU A 202 22.28 -15.65 13.98
N TYR A 203 21.02 -15.55 13.51
CA TYR A 203 19.87 -15.14 14.31
C TYR A 203 19.14 -16.33 14.94
N TRP A 204 19.43 -17.56 14.53
CA TRP A 204 18.90 -18.75 15.19
C TRP A 204 19.65 -19.01 16.50
N VAL A 205 18.92 -19.33 17.56
CA VAL A 205 19.50 -19.78 18.84
C VAL A 205 20.25 -21.11 18.65
N THR A 206 19.68 -21.98 17.80
CA THR A 206 20.30 -23.21 17.34
C THR A 206 20.53 -23.09 15.82
N PRO A 207 21.75 -22.77 15.35
CA PRO A 207 22.01 -22.49 13.94
C PRO A 207 21.60 -23.61 12.97
N SER A 208 21.56 -24.88 13.41
CA SER A 208 21.11 -25.99 12.57
C SER A 208 19.64 -25.91 12.16
N ASP A 209 18.80 -25.19 12.91
CA ASP A 209 17.39 -24.98 12.58
C ASP A 209 17.22 -24.20 11.26
N ALA A 210 18.22 -23.40 10.88
CA ALA A 210 18.27 -22.71 9.59
C ALA A 210 18.31 -23.66 8.37
N ASN A 211 18.73 -24.92 8.57
CA ASN A 211 18.87 -25.89 7.48
C ASN A 211 17.53 -26.46 6.99
N GLU A 212 16.43 -26.23 7.71
CA GLU A 212 15.10 -26.67 7.30
C GLU A 212 14.67 -25.93 6.02
N VAL A 213 14.34 -26.70 4.98
CA VAL A 213 13.83 -26.17 3.72
C VAL A 213 12.34 -25.90 3.86
N LEU A 214 11.96 -24.62 3.88
CA LEU A 214 10.59 -24.17 4.02
C LEU A 214 10.26 -23.10 2.97
N PRO A 215 8.99 -22.92 2.60
CA PRO A 215 8.56 -21.75 1.84
C PRO A 215 8.89 -20.48 2.63
N ARG A 216 9.71 -19.61 2.05
CA ARG A 216 10.16 -18.37 2.69
C ARG A 216 9.77 -17.16 1.86
N VAL A 217 9.20 -16.18 2.53
CA VAL A 217 8.66 -14.95 1.93
C VAL A 217 9.64 -13.82 2.15
N PRO A 218 10.20 -13.21 1.10
CA PRO A 218 10.96 -11.98 1.21
C PRO A 218 10.01 -10.79 1.46
N MET A 219 10.38 -9.94 2.41
CA MET A 219 9.57 -8.80 2.84
C MET A 219 10.48 -7.62 3.19
N HIS A 220 9.95 -6.41 3.05
CA HIS A 220 10.60 -5.18 3.47
C HIS A 220 9.91 -4.62 4.71
N VAL A 221 10.65 -4.44 5.80
CA VAL A 221 10.16 -3.84 7.04
C VAL A 221 9.94 -2.34 6.81
N GLN A 222 8.69 -1.91 6.98
CA GLN A 222 8.32 -0.50 6.86
C GLN A 222 8.45 0.22 8.19
N GLU A 223 8.00 -0.41 9.28
CA GLU A 223 7.89 0.21 10.60
C GLU A 223 8.25 -0.82 11.69
N LEU A 224 8.97 -0.37 12.71
CA LEU A 224 9.36 -1.14 13.89
C LEU A 224 8.77 -0.51 15.14
N ALA A 225 8.31 -1.36 16.07
CA ALA A 225 7.81 -0.97 17.37
C ALA A 225 8.42 -1.90 18.42
N LEU A 226 9.71 -1.70 18.70
CA LEU A 226 10.46 -2.47 19.71
C LEU A 226 10.44 -1.72 21.05
N GLU A 227 11.04 -2.30 22.10
CA GLU A 227 11.36 -1.57 23.36
C GLU A 227 10.16 -0.98 24.13
N GLY A 228 8.97 -1.56 23.98
CA GLY A 228 7.77 -1.17 24.73
C GLY A 228 6.66 -0.59 23.85
N ASP A 229 7.00 -0.17 22.63
CA ASP A 229 6.07 0.45 21.67
C ASP A 229 5.19 -0.53 20.90
N HIS A 230 5.52 -1.82 20.99
CA HIS A 230 4.76 -2.89 20.38
C HIS A 230 3.29 -2.88 20.81
N LEU A 231 2.40 -3.29 19.91
CA LEU A 231 1.02 -3.59 20.30
C LEU A 231 1.02 -4.87 21.15
N SER A 232 0.94 -4.70 22.47
CA SER A 232 1.01 -5.82 23.41
C SER A 232 -0.17 -6.77 23.26
N ARG A 233 0.05 -8.04 23.62
CA ARG A 233 -0.98 -9.08 23.68
C ARG A 233 -2.16 -8.64 24.54
N GLU A 234 -1.90 -8.01 25.68
CA GLU A 234 -2.91 -7.49 26.60
C GLU A 234 -3.76 -6.41 25.94
N PHE A 235 -3.13 -5.47 25.24
CA PHE A 235 -3.83 -4.44 24.49
C PHE A 235 -4.76 -5.04 23.43
N LEU A 236 -4.25 -5.98 22.62
CA LEU A 236 -5.05 -6.63 21.58
C LEU A 236 -6.23 -7.41 22.13
N LYS A 237 -6.08 -8.05 23.30
CA LYS A 237 -7.18 -8.73 24.02
C LYS A 237 -8.26 -7.79 24.53
N SER A 238 -7.91 -6.53 24.85
CA SER A 238 -8.86 -5.53 25.34
C SER A 238 -9.71 -4.91 24.21
N ASN A 239 -9.26 -5.02 22.96
CA ASN A 239 -9.95 -4.44 21.81
C ASN A 239 -11.12 -5.34 21.34
N PRO A 240 -12.34 -4.80 21.12
CA PRO A 240 -13.52 -5.60 20.74
C PRO A 240 -13.36 -6.42 19.45
N VAL A 241 -12.58 -5.93 18.49
CA VAL A 241 -12.35 -6.59 17.19
C VAL A 241 -11.11 -7.47 17.25
N LEU A 242 -9.99 -6.93 17.75
CA LEU A 242 -8.69 -7.62 17.73
C LEU A 242 -8.58 -8.75 18.76
N SER A 243 -9.42 -8.74 19.81
CA SER A 243 -9.51 -9.85 20.76
C SER A 243 -9.87 -11.20 20.09
N ASN A 244 -10.45 -11.14 18.90
CA ASN A 244 -10.82 -12.31 18.11
C ASN A 244 -9.75 -12.80 17.12
N LEU A 245 -8.57 -12.19 17.09
CA LEU A 245 -7.46 -12.62 16.23
C LEU A 245 -7.08 -14.09 16.50
N LEU A 246 -6.86 -14.85 15.42
CA LEU A 246 -6.55 -16.28 15.52
C LEU A 246 -5.27 -16.55 16.32
N ILE A 247 -4.27 -15.67 16.25
CA ILE A 247 -3.03 -15.82 17.04
C ILE A 247 -3.25 -15.79 18.55
N LEU A 248 -4.31 -15.12 19.03
CA LEU A 248 -4.67 -15.10 20.45
C LEU A 248 -5.39 -16.38 20.89
N LYS A 249 -6.11 -17.02 19.96
CA LYS A 249 -6.93 -18.22 20.21
C LYS A 249 -6.19 -19.53 19.90
N MET A 250 -5.28 -19.52 18.94
CA MET A 250 -4.58 -20.68 18.39
C MET A 250 -3.08 -20.39 18.24
N SER A 251 -2.39 -20.14 19.36
CA SER A 251 -0.99 -19.68 19.38
C SER A 251 0.05 -20.63 18.79
N ASN A 252 -0.32 -21.88 18.50
CA ASN A 252 0.60 -22.90 18.00
C ASN A 252 0.91 -22.76 16.50
N ASN A 253 0.12 -21.98 15.75
CA ASN A 253 0.41 -21.69 14.35
C ASN A 253 1.45 -20.55 14.21
N THR A 254 1.98 -20.37 13.00
CA THR A 254 3.04 -19.36 12.75
C THR A 254 2.63 -18.27 11.78
N ASN A 255 1.62 -18.50 10.96
CA ASN A 255 1.16 -17.56 9.93
C ASN A 255 -0.38 -17.51 10.02
N TYR A 256 -0.93 -16.30 10.05
CA TYR A 256 -2.37 -16.07 10.25
C TYR A 256 -2.86 -15.03 9.24
N LEU A 257 -3.85 -15.39 8.43
CA LEU A 257 -4.58 -14.45 7.58
C LEU A 257 -5.61 -13.67 8.42
N LEU A 258 -5.70 -12.36 8.20
CA LEU A 258 -6.68 -11.52 8.86
C LEU A 258 -7.91 -11.30 7.98
N SER A 259 -9.08 -11.16 8.61
CA SER A 259 -10.24 -10.63 7.91
C SER A 259 -10.05 -9.13 7.62
N ALA A 260 -10.75 -8.59 6.63
CA ALA A 260 -10.67 -7.16 6.30
C ALA A 260 -10.95 -6.25 7.51
N ILE A 261 -11.94 -6.61 8.34
CA ILE A 261 -12.30 -5.85 9.55
C ILE A 261 -11.16 -5.88 10.58
N GLN A 262 -10.51 -7.05 10.75
CA GLN A 262 -9.35 -7.17 11.63
C GLN A 262 -8.14 -6.41 11.10
N ALA A 263 -7.92 -6.44 9.78
CA ALA A 263 -6.84 -5.73 9.12
C ALA A 263 -6.99 -4.21 9.25
N GLU A 264 -8.18 -3.67 8.99
CA GLU A 264 -8.49 -2.25 9.15
C GLU A 264 -8.34 -1.79 10.60
N GLU A 265 -8.91 -2.52 11.56
CA GLU A 265 -8.76 -2.17 12.97
C GLU A 265 -7.30 -2.30 13.43
N LEU A 266 -6.58 -3.33 12.99
CA LEU A 266 -5.18 -3.49 13.36
C LEU A 266 -4.32 -2.36 12.79
N LEU A 267 -4.54 -1.96 11.54
CA LEU A 267 -3.87 -0.81 10.94
C LEU A 267 -4.20 0.48 11.69
N LYS A 268 -5.47 0.69 12.07
CA LYS A 268 -5.88 1.84 12.87
C LYS A 268 -5.17 1.85 14.23
N GLN A 269 -5.13 0.72 14.94
CA GLN A 269 -4.46 0.64 16.23
C GLN A 269 -2.94 0.74 16.09
N TRP A 270 -2.36 0.14 15.05
CA TRP A 270 -0.95 0.29 14.72
C TRP A 270 -0.61 1.74 14.44
N ASN A 271 -1.38 2.44 13.60
CA ASN A 271 -1.17 3.86 13.35
C ASN A 271 -1.41 4.67 14.63
N ASN A 272 -2.40 4.37 15.47
CA ASN A 272 -2.60 5.12 16.72
C ASN A 272 -1.50 4.87 17.76
N ASN A 273 -0.93 3.67 17.80
CA ASN A 273 0.12 3.29 18.75
C ASN A 273 1.50 3.69 18.22
N VAL A 274 1.76 3.57 16.91
CA VAL A 274 2.94 4.07 16.23
C VAL A 274 2.88 5.58 16.00
N SER A 275 1.72 6.23 15.98
CA SER A 275 1.60 7.70 16.14
C SER A 275 1.82 8.13 17.59
N LYS A 276 1.73 7.20 18.56
CA LYS A 276 2.31 7.40 19.90
C LYS A 276 3.81 7.07 19.95
N SER A 277 4.33 6.21 19.06
CA SER A 277 5.77 5.89 18.94
C SER A 277 6.55 6.83 18.01
N PHE A 278 5.88 7.58 17.14
CA PHE A 278 6.40 8.82 16.55
C PHE A 278 6.52 9.92 17.62
N ASN A 279 5.87 9.73 18.77
CA ASN A 279 6.00 10.51 19.99
C ASN A 279 6.80 9.77 21.10
N VAL A 280 7.55 8.72 20.77
CA VAL A 280 8.64 8.30 21.66
C VAL A 280 9.83 9.17 21.33
N PHE A 281 9.84 10.30 22.03
CA PHE A 281 10.99 11.13 22.37
C PHE A 281 12.34 10.45 22.06
N ARG A 282 12.94 10.80 20.91
CA ARG A 282 14.32 11.28 21.05
C ARG A 282 14.16 12.58 21.82
N GLU A 283 14.31 12.52 23.14
CA GLU A 283 14.35 13.73 23.97
C GLU A 283 15.35 14.65 23.29
N ILE A 284 14.84 15.74 22.69
CA ILE A 284 15.70 16.62 21.92
C ILE A 284 16.63 17.24 22.96
N PRO A 285 17.95 16.98 22.88
CA PRO A 285 18.83 17.46 23.93
C PRO A 285 18.73 18.98 24.00
N LEU A 286 18.82 19.55 25.18
CA LEU A 286 18.81 21.01 25.31
C LEU A 286 20.08 21.59 24.63
N PRO A 287 19.96 22.52 23.66
CA PRO A 287 21.11 23.13 23.01
C PRO A 287 21.93 23.90 24.05
N ASN A 288 23.25 23.72 24.03
CA ASN A 288 24.16 24.38 24.95
C ASN A 288 25.16 25.25 24.17
N PRO A 289 24.72 26.42 23.68
CA PRO A 289 25.50 27.27 22.78
C PRO A 289 26.71 27.90 23.48
N VAL A 290 27.82 28.00 22.75
CA VAL A 290 29.03 28.67 23.23
C VAL A 290 29.11 30.08 22.63
N SER A 291 29.46 31.06 23.46
CA SER A 291 29.54 32.49 23.08
C SER A 291 30.60 32.78 22.00
N ARG A 292 31.61 31.91 21.88
CA ARG A 292 32.64 32.00 20.84
C ARG A 292 32.00 31.73 19.46
N ASN A 293 32.02 32.74 18.59
CA ASN A 293 31.36 32.71 17.28
C ASN A 293 32.33 32.96 16.10
N ARG A 294 33.65 32.89 16.33
CA ARG A 294 34.66 33.24 15.31
C ARG A 294 34.52 32.36 14.08
N GLU A 295 34.45 31.05 14.29
CA GLU A 295 34.26 30.05 13.25
C GLU A 295 32.87 30.21 12.63
N TYR A 296 31.81 30.39 13.43
CA TYR A 296 30.44 30.62 12.93
C TYR A 296 30.29 31.89 12.07
N SER A 297 31.03 32.96 12.35
CA SER A 297 30.94 34.22 11.59
C SER A 297 31.79 34.21 10.31
N SER A 298 32.71 33.24 10.18
CA SER A 298 33.63 33.14 9.05
C SER A 298 33.04 32.42 7.83
N TYR A 299 31.86 31.81 7.97
CA TYR A 299 31.19 31.07 6.89
C TYR A 299 29.82 31.67 6.55
N SER A 300 29.46 31.55 5.27
CA SER A 300 28.15 31.96 4.75
C SER A 300 27.02 31.15 5.38
N GLU A 301 25.81 31.72 5.39
CA GLU A 301 24.64 31.05 5.94
C GLU A 301 24.38 29.69 5.27
N ASP A 302 24.50 29.61 3.94
CA ASP A 302 24.34 28.37 3.18
C ASP A 302 25.32 27.28 3.63
N LYS A 303 26.62 27.60 3.80
CA LYS A 303 27.63 26.62 4.27
C LYS A 303 27.40 26.21 5.73
N ARG A 304 26.95 27.13 6.60
CA ARG A 304 26.59 26.77 7.99
C ARG A 304 25.40 25.82 8.05
N ASN A 305 24.40 26.05 7.20
CA ASN A 305 23.21 25.20 7.11
C ASN A 305 23.57 23.78 6.62
N GLU A 306 24.49 23.67 5.66
CA GLU A 306 25.00 22.39 5.17
C GLU A 306 25.75 21.61 6.27
N VAL A 307 26.60 22.28 7.05
CA VAL A 307 27.27 21.70 8.23
C VAL A 307 26.26 21.12 9.24
N VAL A 308 25.20 21.88 9.52
CA VAL A 308 24.13 21.45 10.44
C VAL A 308 23.39 20.24 9.87
N TYR A 309 23.09 20.23 8.57
CA TYR A 309 22.42 19.11 7.90
C TYR A 309 23.25 17.82 7.98
N GLU A 310 24.51 17.89 7.56
CA GLU A 310 25.41 16.73 7.52
C GLU A 310 25.63 16.11 8.92
N TYR A 311 25.63 16.96 9.95
CA TYR A 311 25.77 16.51 11.33
C TYR A 311 24.48 15.88 11.90
N LEU A 312 23.32 16.52 11.68
CA LEU A 312 22.04 16.09 12.26
C LEU A 312 21.38 14.92 11.51
N PHE A 313 21.52 14.85 10.18
CA PHE A 313 20.82 13.87 9.34
C PHE A 313 21.74 12.73 8.87
N ASN A 314 22.98 13.05 8.48
CA ASN A 314 23.89 12.04 7.93
C ASN A 314 24.86 11.45 8.97
N SER A 315 24.88 11.99 10.19
CA SER A 315 25.78 11.55 11.28
C SER A 315 27.27 11.67 10.91
N ASN A 316 27.62 12.63 10.04
CA ASN A 316 29.01 12.82 9.63
C ASN A 316 29.86 13.39 10.77
N THR A 317 31.15 13.04 10.78
CA THR A 317 32.10 13.52 11.81
C THR A 317 32.52 14.96 11.51
N HIS A 318 32.97 15.72 12.51
CA HIS A 318 33.46 17.09 12.26
C HIS A 318 34.59 17.12 11.23
N ARG A 319 35.50 16.12 11.24
CA ARG A 319 36.58 16.02 10.26
C ARG A 319 36.06 15.76 8.85
N TRP A 320 35.07 14.89 8.71
CA TRP A 320 34.43 14.63 7.42
C TRP A 320 33.76 15.89 6.89
N ILE A 321 33.05 16.63 7.74
CA ILE A 321 32.36 17.87 7.39
C ILE A 321 33.37 18.96 6.99
N ASP A 322 34.47 19.10 7.73
CA ASP A 322 35.52 20.03 7.35
C ASP A 322 36.07 19.75 5.94
N GLU A 323 36.34 18.48 5.63
CA GLU A 323 36.90 18.06 4.35
C GLU A 323 35.91 18.16 3.19
N HIS A 324 34.67 17.69 3.38
CA HIS A 324 33.71 17.51 2.29
C HIS A 324 32.67 18.62 2.17
N THR A 325 32.43 19.37 3.26
CA THR A 325 31.45 20.47 3.28
C THR A 325 32.14 21.83 3.31
N LEU A 326 33.19 21.98 4.12
CA LEU A 326 33.95 23.22 4.22
C LEU A 326 35.19 23.26 3.30
N GLU A 327 35.47 22.15 2.59
CA GLU A 327 36.55 22.03 1.61
C GLU A 327 37.93 22.37 2.20
N LEU A 328 38.17 21.94 3.44
CA LEU A 328 39.41 22.18 4.19
C LEU A 328 40.32 20.94 4.19
N ASP A 329 41.63 21.17 4.27
CA ASP A 329 42.60 20.10 4.47
C ASP A 329 42.36 19.40 5.83
N PRO A 330 42.07 18.08 5.85
CA PRO A 330 41.75 17.34 7.07
C PRO A 330 42.93 17.21 8.05
N VAL A 331 44.18 17.37 7.57
CA VAL A 331 45.40 17.34 8.39
C VAL A 331 45.54 18.64 9.20
N TRP A 332 45.13 19.77 8.60
CA TRP A 332 45.22 21.09 9.21
C TRP A 332 43.99 21.44 10.04
N SER A 333 42.78 21.22 9.51
CA SER A 333 41.52 21.63 10.17
C SER A 333 41.21 20.78 11.42
N ARG A 334 41.55 19.49 11.37
CA ARG A 334 41.30 18.48 12.41
C ARG A 334 39.84 18.35 12.85
N GLY A 335 38.88 18.97 12.15
CA GLY A 335 37.46 19.03 12.52
C GLY A 335 37.08 20.25 13.36
N TYR A 336 37.98 21.22 13.60
CA TYR A 336 37.71 22.32 14.53
C TYR A 336 36.72 23.35 13.99
N GLN A 337 36.62 23.49 12.67
CA GLN A 337 35.81 24.51 12.02
C GLN A 337 34.33 24.12 12.08
N ALA A 338 33.97 22.93 11.64
CA ALA A 338 32.62 22.36 11.78
C ALA A 338 32.22 22.26 13.26
N MET A 339 33.13 21.81 14.14
CA MET A 339 32.88 21.77 15.58
C MET A 339 32.54 23.17 16.14
N GLY A 340 33.27 24.21 15.74
CA GLY A 340 33.03 25.58 16.16
C GLY A 340 31.67 26.12 15.73
N ILE A 341 31.25 25.83 14.49
CA ILE A 341 29.91 26.18 13.97
C ILE A 341 28.81 25.48 14.77
N LEU A 342 28.92 24.17 14.96
CA LEU A 342 27.92 23.36 15.67
C LEU A 342 27.80 23.74 17.15
N HIS A 343 28.94 23.96 17.82
CA HIS A 343 28.97 24.36 19.23
C HIS A 343 28.41 25.77 19.45
N HIS A 344 28.54 26.69 18.48
CA HIS A 344 27.90 28.00 18.56
C HIS A 344 26.37 27.87 18.61
N LEU A 345 25.80 26.91 17.88
CA LEU A 345 24.37 26.57 17.89
C LEU A 345 23.96 25.65 19.06
N GLY A 346 24.92 25.24 19.89
CA GLY A 346 24.68 24.33 21.00
C GLY A 346 24.54 22.86 20.62
N LEU A 347 24.84 22.50 19.37
CA LEU A 347 24.79 21.14 18.85
C LEU A 347 26.07 20.39 19.23
N LYS A 348 25.97 19.54 20.25
CA LYS A 348 27.06 18.66 20.73
C LYS A 348 26.83 17.21 20.28
N ASN A 349 27.61 16.26 20.80
CA ASN A 349 27.54 14.85 20.40
C ASN A 349 26.14 14.22 20.50
N ALA A 350 25.31 14.64 21.47
CA ALA A 350 23.95 14.13 21.63
C ALA A 350 23.03 14.42 20.43
N PHE A 351 23.36 15.42 19.61
CA PHE A 351 22.59 15.80 18.43
C PHE A 351 23.04 15.09 17.14
N LYS A 352 24.18 14.39 17.17
CA LYS A 352 24.74 13.78 15.97
C LYS A 352 23.81 12.69 15.46
N GLY A 353 23.30 12.84 14.23
CA GLY A 353 22.34 11.88 13.67
C GLY A 353 20.95 11.92 14.31
N LEU A 354 20.63 12.96 15.08
CA LEU A 354 19.35 13.08 15.80
C LEU A 354 18.13 13.02 14.88
N PHE A 355 18.28 13.37 13.60
CA PHE A 355 17.20 13.33 12.60
C PHE A 355 17.50 12.39 11.42
N LYS A 356 18.45 11.46 11.60
CA LYS A 356 18.75 10.46 10.57
C LYS A 356 17.51 9.67 10.15
N GLY A 357 17.21 9.68 8.85
CA GLY A 357 16.03 9.02 8.28
C GLY A 357 14.77 9.90 8.24
N LEU A 358 14.80 11.10 8.82
CA LEU A 358 13.71 12.08 8.72
C LEU A 358 13.97 13.10 7.61
N SER A 359 12.90 13.69 7.09
CA SER A 359 12.99 14.90 6.27
C SER A 359 13.26 16.13 7.12
N VAL A 360 13.77 17.19 6.48
CA VAL A 360 14.00 18.49 7.14
C VAL A 360 12.70 19.06 7.72
N VAL A 361 11.57 18.86 7.02
CA VAL A 361 10.25 19.33 7.48
C VAL A 361 9.84 18.60 8.76
N GLU A 362 9.96 17.27 8.78
CA GLU A 362 9.64 16.46 9.97
C GLU A 362 10.51 16.84 11.17
N ALA A 363 11.81 17.07 10.96
CA ALA A 363 12.72 17.53 12.01
C ALA A 363 12.35 18.92 12.57
N ILE A 364 11.96 19.86 11.71
CA ILE A 364 11.49 21.19 12.13
C ILE A 364 10.23 21.07 12.97
N ASP A 365 9.29 20.23 12.56
CA ASP A 365 8.03 20.04 13.29
C ASP A 365 8.27 19.40 14.67
N LEU A 366 9.22 18.46 14.79
CA LEU A 366 9.66 17.92 16.08
C LEU A 366 10.25 18.99 17.01
N ILE A 367 11.15 19.85 16.50
CA ILE A 367 11.74 20.92 17.31
C ILE A 367 10.68 21.96 17.71
N LYS A 368 9.70 22.24 16.84
CA LYS A 368 8.59 23.15 17.16
C LYS A 368 7.69 22.58 18.26
N GLN A 369 7.45 21.27 18.24
CA GLN A 369 6.70 20.58 19.29
C GLN A 369 7.45 20.67 20.62
N GLU A 370 8.76 20.43 20.64
CA GLU A 370 9.61 20.63 21.82
C GLU A 370 9.53 22.08 22.35
N CYS A 371 9.52 23.08 21.46
CA CYS A 371 9.34 24.49 21.84
C CYS A 371 7.93 24.83 22.34
N TYR A 372 6.93 24.02 22.02
CA TYR A 372 5.56 24.17 22.53
C TYR A 372 5.46 23.58 23.94
N ASP A 373 6.07 22.40 24.14
CA ASP A 373 6.09 21.69 25.42
C ASP A 373 7.04 22.37 26.43
N HIS A 374 8.12 23.00 25.97
CA HIS A 374 9.11 23.74 26.77
C HIS A 374 9.31 25.19 26.28
N PRO A 375 8.36 26.11 26.53
CA PRO A 375 8.42 27.49 26.01
C PRO A 375 9.65 28.31 26.45
N ALA A 376 10.23 27.99 27.61
CA ALA A 376 11.41 28.67 28.15
C ALA A 376 12.66 28.45 27.28
N ASP A 377 12.73 27.31 26.57
CA ASP A 377 13.89 26.90 25.79
C ASP A 377 13.78 27.28 24.30
N ARG A 378 12.64 27.84 23.89
CA ARG A 378 12.35 28.22 22.48
C ARG A 378 13.47 29.05 21.84
N ASN A 379 14.07 29.97 22.59
CA ASN A 379 15.14 30.83 22.09
C ASN A 379 16.43 30.07 21.77
N LEU A 380 16.68 28.93 22.40
CA LEU A 380 17.84 28.08 22.14
C LEU A 380 17.66 27.26 20.86
N TYR A 381 16.42 26.86 20.55
CA TYR A 381 16.08 26.10 19.36
C TYR A 381 15.84 26.96 18.10
N ALA A 382 15.46 28.22 18.26
CA ALA A 382 15.16 29.12 17.14
C ALA A 382 16.30 29.23 16.09
N PRO A 383 17.59 29.34 16.47
CA PRO A 383 18.69 29.34 15.50
C PRO A 383 18.81 28.04 14.70
N ILE A 384 18.52 26.90 15.33
CA ILE A 384 18.53 25.58 14.67
C ILE A 384 17.37 25.50 13.67
N ILE A 385 16.16 25.91 14.06
CA ILE A 385 15.00 25.97 13.15
C ILE A 385 15.27 26.90 11.97
N SER A 386 15.87 28.08 12.21
CA SER A 386 16.24 29.02 11.16
C SER A 386 17.26 28.39 10.19
N SER A 387 18.28 27.72 10.73
CA SER A 387 19.29 27.03 9.93
C SER A 387 18.66 25.93 9.07
N LEU A 388 17.82 25.08 9.65
CA LEU A 388 17.11 24.02 8.94
C LEU A 388 16.15 24.57 7.87
N SER A 389 15.46 25.67 8.16
CA SER A 389 14.57 26.35 7.21
C SER A 389 15.33 27.02 6.06
N GLY A 390 16.58 27.44 6.33
CA GLY A 390 17.50 28.02 5.35
C GLY A 390 18.25 26.98 4.51
N ILE A 391 18.13 25.68 4.81
CA ILE A 391 18.62 24.64 3.91
C ILE A 391 17.75 24.69 2.64
N LYS A 392 18.30 25.28 1.57
CA LYS A 392 17.72 25.14 0.23
C LYS A 392 17.68 23.65 -0.06
N ILE A 393 16.48 23.08 -0.12
CA ILE A 393 16.26 21.71 -0.59
C ILE A 393 16.59 21.73 -2.09
N ASN A 394 17.88 21.61 -2.41
CA ASN A 394 18.30 21.05 -3.66
C ASN A 394 17.82 19.60 -3.60
N GLU A 395 16.70 19.32 -4.26
CA GLU A 395 16.52 18.00 -4.85
C GLU A 395 17.82 17.75 -5.62
N ARG A 396 18.71 16.93 -5.06
CA ARG A 396 19.93 16.49 -5.76
C ARG A 396 19.43 15.75 -6.99
N GLN A 397 19.32 16.48 -8.09
CA GLN A 397 19.61 15.94 -9.41
C GLN A 397 21.08 15.54 -9.37
N ASP A 398 21.31 14.27 -9.68
CA ASP A 398 22.58 13.80 -10.19
C ASP A 398 22.98 14.74 -11.36
N ASP A 399 24.01 15.55 -11.14
CA ASP A 399 24.66 16.30 -12.22
C ASP A 399 26.09 15.77 -12.34
N ASP A 400 26.25 14.92 -13.34
CA ASP A 400 27.52 14.60 -13.98
C ASP A 400 28.20 15.91 -14.41
N SER A 401 29.38 16.20 -13.87
CA SER A 401 30.31 17.06 -14.59
C SER A 401 31.70 16.46 -14.65
N ILE A 402 32.13 16.34 -15.90
CA ILE A 402 33.31 15.70 -16.44
C ILE A 402 34.57 16.49 -16.09
N GLY A 403 35.62 15.74 -15.72
CA GLY A 403 37.02 16.16 -15.77
C GLY A 403 37.87 15.10 -16.47
N ASP A 404 38.00 15.26 -17.78
CA ASP A 404 38.98 14.73 -18.76
C ASP A 404 40.42 14.59 -18.21
N VAL A 405 41.37 13.74 -18.64
CA VAL A 405 41.57 12.68 -19.65
C VAL A 405 42.69 11.80 -19.08
N HIS A 406 42.57 10.47 -19.11
CA HIS A 406 43.68 9.59 -19.52
C HIS A 406 43.12 8.27 -20.06
N SER A 407 43.56 7.96 -21.27
CA SER A 407 43.19 6.82 -22.12
C SER A 407 43.12 5.48 -21.39
N ASP A 408 42.01 4.76 -21.57
CA ASP A 408 41.98 3.31 -21.38
C ASP A 408 40.87 2.72 -22.26
N GLU A 409 41.24 2.34 -23.48
CA GLU A 409 40.39 1.55 -24.37
C GLU A 409 40.07 0.22 -23.68
N GLY A 410 38.78 -0.08 -23.51
CA GLY A 410 38.30 -1.41 -23.10
C GLY A 410 37.74 -1.55 -21.68
N LYS A 411 37.20 -0.49 -21.06
CA LYS A 411 36.39 -0.65 -19.83
C LYS A 411 34.93 -0.94 -20.18
N GLU A 412 34.51 -2.17 -19.92
CA GLU A 412 33.09 -2.53 -19.82
C GLU A 412 32.54 -2.09 -18.46
N TYR A 413 31.46 -1.32 -18.48
CA TYR A 413 30.74 -0.88 -17.29
C TYR A 413 29.49 -1.75 -17.12
N PRO A 414 29.21 -2.30 -15.91
CA PRO A 414 27.97 -3.02 -15.67
C PRO A 414 26.78 -2.04 -15.64
N GLU A 415 26.11 -1.88 -16.78
CA GLU A 415 24.79 -1.25 -16.87
C GLU A 415 23.67 -2.31 -16.72
N GLY A 416 22.46 -1.87 -16.35
CA GLY A 416 21.31 -2.76 -16.15
C GLY A 416 20.99 -3.07 -14.68
N LYS A 417 21.64 -2.39 -13.73
CA LYS A 417 21.23 -2.44 -12.32
C LYS A 417 19.82 -1.82 -12.20
N ILE A 418 18.84 -2.64 -11.82
CA ILE A 418 17.48 -2.17 -11.54
C ILE A 418 17.54 -1.37 -10.23
N ALA A 419 17.55 -0.05 -10.35
CA ALA A 419 17.36 0.86 -9.24
C ALA A 419 15.87 1.23 -9.16
N PHE A 420 15.28 1.06 -7.99
CA PHE A 420 13.91 1.51 -7.74
C PHE A 420 13.92 3.00 -7.40
N VAL A 421 13.40 3.81 -8.31
CA VAL A 421 13.10 5.23 -8.05
C VAL A 421 11.74 5.32 -7.37
N LEU A 422 11.72 5.75 -6.11
CA LEU A 422 10.49 6.00 -5.34
C LEU A 422 9.77 7.24 -5.90
N HIS A 423 8.68 7.04 -6.63
CA HIS A 423 7.80 8.12 -7.05
C HIS A 423 6.72 8.35 -5.98
N LYS A 424 6.87 9.36 -5.13
CA LYS A 424 5.83 9.77 -4.16
C LYS A 424 4.71 10.49 -4.91
N LYS A 425 3.68 9.75 -5.36
CA LYS A 425 2.52 10.31 -6.04
C LYS A 425 1.51 10.81 -5.00
N ARG A 426 1.34 12.13 -4.85
CA ARG A 426 0.13 12.69 -4.22
C ARG A 426 -1.06 12.23 -5.06
N GLU A 427 -2.05 11.59 -4.43
CA GLU A 427 -3.23 11.05 -5.13
C GLU A 427 -3.96 12.15 -5.91
N ARG A 428 -3.87 12.09 -7.24
CA ARG A 428 -4.71 12.87 -8.15
C ARG A 428 -5.95 12.04 -8.46
N ASN A 429 -7.15 12.57 -8.22
CA ASN A 429 -8.40 11.85 -8.48
C ASN A 429 -8.48 11.45 -9.98
N PRO A 430 -8.42 10.15 -10.33
CA PRO A 430 -8.39 9.72 -11.73
C PRO A 430 -9.70 10.03 -12.47
N LYS A 431 -10.82 10.21 -11.74
CA LYS A 431 -12.10 10.63 -12.33
C LYS A 431 -12.03 12.06 -12.83
N LEU A 432 -11.34 12.96 -12.11
CA LEU A 432 -11.19 14.37 -12.47
C LEU A 432 -10.47 14.54 -13.82
N ILE A 433 -9.36 13.81 -14.02
CA ILE A 433 -8.59 13.86 -15.27
C ILE A 433 -9.41 13.30 -16.44
N LYS A 434 -10.16 12.21 -16.22
CA LYS A 434 -11.03 11.63 -17.25
C LYS A 434 -12.15 12.57 -17.67
N GLU A 435 -12.74 13.30 -16.71
CA GLU A 435 -13.76 14.31 -16.98
C GLU A 435 -13.19 15.53 -17.68
N ALA A 436 -11.99 15.99 -17.29
CA ALA A 436 -11.29 17.10 -17.94
C ALA A 436 -10.99 16.81 -19.42
N LYS A 437 -10.50 15.61 -19.74
CA LYS A 437 -10.25 15.21 -21.14
C LYS A 437 -11.53 15.19 -21.97
N LYS A 438 -12.63 14.65 -21.42
CA LYS A 438 -13.94 14.64 -22.11
C LYS A 438 -14.43 16.06 -22.39
N LEU A 439 -14.35 16.95 -21.40
CA LEU A 439 -14.74 18.35 -21.55
C LEU A 439 -13.86 19.09 -22.57
N PHE A 440 -12.56 18.79 -22.60
CA PHE A 440 -11.63 19.35 -23.56
C PHE A 440 -11.98 18.91 -24.99
N ILE A 441 -12.21 17.61 -25.21
CA ILE A 441 -12.65 17.08 -26.50
C ILE A 441 -13.98 17.70 -26.93
N SER A 442 -14.95 17.85 -26.01
CA SER A 442 -16.25 18.44 -26.38
C SER A 442 -16.15 19.90 -26.80
N LYS A 443 -15.19 20.66 -26.27
CA LYS A 443 -14.97 22.08 -26.60
C LYS A 443 -14.11 22.29 -27.84
N HIS A 444 -13.09 21.45 -28.03
CA HIS A 444 -12.05 21.67 -29.05
C HIS A 444 -12.02 20.61 -30.15
N GLY A 445 -12.89 19.59 -30.07
CA GLY A 445 -13.04 18.50 -31.04
C GLY A 445 -11.98 17.39 -30.94
N ARG A 446 -10.81 17.68 -30.37
CA ARG A 446 -9.66 16.75 -30.26
C ARG A 446 -8.79 17.09 -29.04
N LEU A 447 -7.89 16.17 -28.65
CA LEU A 447 -6.92 16.38 -27.57
C LEU A 447 -5.58 16.89 -28.13
N TYR A 448 -5.12 18.04 -27.65
CA TYR A 448 -3.80 18.56 -27.96
C TYR A 448 -3.22 19.33 -26.78
N CYS A 449 -1.90 19.49 -26.76
CA CYS A 449 -1.19 20.25 -25.74
C CYS A 449 -1.56 21.74 -25.82
N GLU A 450 -2.02 22.33 -24.72
CA GLU A 450 -2.41 23.73 -24.69
C GLU A 450 -1.23 24.69 -24.89
N ALA A 451 -0.01 24.28 -24.50
CA ALA A 451 1.22 25.06 -24.69
C ALA A 451 1.76 24.98 -26.13
N CYS A 452 2.11 23.79 -26.61
CA CYS A 452 2.80 23.61 -27.91
C CYS A 452 1.92 23.11 -29.05
N LYS A 453 0.62 22.88 -28.82
CA LYS A 453 -0.36 22.35 -29.78
C LYS A 453 -0.06 20.95 -30.32
N PHE A 454 0.91 20.23 -29.73
CA PHE A 454 1.21 18.85 -30.06
C PHE A 454 0.03 17.92 -29.80
N ASP A 455 -0.29 17.05 -30.76
CA ASP A 455 -1.40 16.10 -30.72
C ASP A 455 -0.85 14.68 -30.88
N PHE A 456 -0.99 13.87 -29.83
CA PHE A 456 -0.45 12.51 -29.83
C PHE A 456 -1.16 11.58 -30.80
N GLN A 457 -2.48 11.71 -30.98
CA GLN A 457 -3.22 10.86 -31.89
C GLN A 457 -2.88 11.21 -33.34
N GLN A 458 -2.67 12.50 -33.64
CA GLN A 458 -2.24 12.93 -34.96
C GLN A 458 -0.85 12.39 -35.33
N VAL A 459 0.10 12.40 -34.39
CA VAL A 459 1.49 12.00 -34.64
C VAL A 459 1.70 10.47 -34.53
N TYR A 460 1.04 9.82 -33.58
CA TYR A 460 1.27 8.41 -33.24
C TYR A 460 0.09 7.48 -33.54
N GLY A 461 -0.98 7.99 -34.16
CA GLY A 461 -2.19 7.22 -34.47
C GLY A 461 -2.88 6.69 -33.22
N ASP A 462 -3.42 5.47 -33.28
CA ASP A 462 -4.17 4.85 -32.18
C ASP A 462 -3.37 4.74 -30.87
N ARG A 463 -2.04 4.64 -30.94
CA ARG A 463 -1.18 4.62 -29.75
C ARG A 463 -1.21 5.92 -28.96
N GLY A 464 -1.48 7.03 -29.64
CA GLY A 464 -1.62 8.34 -29.02
C GLY A 464 -3.04 8.67 -28.57
N ASN A 465 -4.00 7.78 -28.79
CA ASN A 465 -5.40 8.02 -28.42
C ASN A 465 -5.54 8.17 -26.91
N ASP A 466 -6.24 9.23 -26.47
CA ASP A 466 -6.42 9.60 -25.05
C ASP A 466 -5.09 9.83 -24.28
N PHE A 467 -3.95 9.93 -24.97
CA PHE A 467 -2.64 10.07 -24.35
C PHE A 467 -2.27 11.56 -24.22
N ILE A 468 -2.56 12.13 -23.05
CA ILE A 468 -2.18 13.51 -22.66
C ILE A 468 -2.23 13.65 -21.14
N GLU A 469 -1.39 14.52 -20.57
CA GLU A 469 -1.26 14.72 -19.12
C GLU A 469 -2.11 15.91 -18.65
N GLY A 470 -2.84 15.72 -17.55
CA GLY A 470 -3.62 16.79 -16.92
C GLY A 470 -2.81 17.52 -15.83
N HIS A 471 -2.54 18.79 -16.08
CA HIS A 471 -1.85 19.72 -15.19
C HIS A 471 -2.85 20.53 -14.34
N HIS A 472 -2.58 20.78 -13.06
CA HIS A 472 -3.44 21.65 -12.25
C HIS A 472 -2.89 23.07 -12.32
N ASN A 473 -3.70 24.05 -12.76
CA ASN A 473 -3.26 25.44 -12.89
C ASN A 473 -2.99 26.11 -11.54
N LYS A 474 -3.60 25.62 -10.45
CA LYS A 474 -3.23 25.95 -9.06
C LYS A 474 -2.30 24.85 -8.54
N LEU A 475 -1.12 25.22 -8.03
CA LEU A 475 -0.16 24.26 -7.50
C LEU A 475 -0.79 23.49 -6.34
N VAL A 476 -0.84 22.16 -6.47
CA VAL A 476 -1.38 21.27 -5.42
C VAL A 476 -0.60 21.42 -4.10
N SER A 477 0.64 21.91 -4.14
CA SER A 477 1.47 22.24 -2.96
C SER A 477 0.94 23.40 -2.12
N GLU A 478 0.09 24.26 -2.69
CA GLU A 478 -0.48 25.44 -2.00
C GLU A 478 -1.94 25.23 -1.55
N MET A 479 -2.51 24.06 -1.82
CA MET A 479 -3.90 23.74 -1.49
C MET A 479 -4.02 23.17 -0.08
N LYS A 480 -5.00 23.64 0.69
CA LYS A 480 -5.30 23.10 2.04
C LYS A 480 -6.08 21.78 1.94
N GLU A 481 -6.01 20.96 2.97
CA GLU A 481 -6.75 19.70 3.04
C GLU A 481 -8.26 19.96 2.93
N GLY A 482 -8.91 19.34 1.93
CA GLY A 482 -10.35 19.51 1.62
C GLY A 482 -10.69 20.57 0.55
N GLU A 483 -9.70 21.27 -0.01
CA GLU A 483 -9.93 22.29 -1.04
C GLU A 483 -10.32 21.65 -2.40
N LYS A 484 -11.46 22.06 -2.98
CA LYS A 484 -12.02 21.44 -4.20
C LYS A 484 -11.43 22.08 -5.46
N THR A 485 -10.92 21.25 -6.38
CA THR A 485 -10.48 21.67 -7.72
C THR A 485 -11.61 21.46 -8.72
N LYS A 486 -11.86 22.40 -9.63
CA LYS A 486 -12.84 22.21 -10.70
C LYS A 486 -12.19 21.58 -11.93
N VAL A 487 -13.01 20.98 -12.80
CA VAL A 487 -12.55 20.37 -14.05
C VAL A 487 -11.89 21.42 -14.96
N GLU A 488 -12.35 22.67 -14.90
CA GLU A 488 -11.83 23.79 -15.67
C GLU A 488 -10.44 24.27 -15.21
N ASP A 489 -9.99 23.87 -14.02
CA ASP A 489 -8.67 24.23 -13.47
C ASP A 489 -7.57 23.24 -13.93
N ILE A 490 -7.93 22.28 -14.79
CA ILE A 490 -7.03 21.28 -15.34
C ILE A 490 -6.69 21.63 -16.79
N ALA A 491 -5.41 21.85 -17.07
CA ALA A 491 -4.90 22.05 -18.41
C ALA A 491 -4.32 20.76 -19.01
N MET A 492 -4.50 20.57 -20.31
CA MET A 492 -3.99 19.43 -21.08
C MET A 492 -2.61 19.75 -21.64
N LEU A 493 -1.58 19.06 -21.16
CA LEU A 493 -0.19 19.23 -21.60
C LEU A 493 0.40 17.91 -22.12
N CYS A 494 1.28 17.99 -23.12
CA CYS A 494 2.10 16.83 -23.49
C CYS A 494 3.14 16.54 -22.42
N SER A 495 3.69 15.32 -22.41
CA SER A 495 4.68 14.89 -21.43
C SER A 495 5.90 15.80 -21.33
N ASN A 496 6.32 16.41 -22.44
CA ASN A 496 7.43 17.37 -22.45
C ASN A 496 7.02 18.71 -21.81
N CYS A 497 5.90 19.30 -22.23
CA CYS A 497 5.44 20.58 -21.69
C CYS A 497 5.01 20.48 -20.22
N HIS A 498 4.40 19.36 -19.81
CA HIS A 498 4.06 19.11 -18.41
C HIS A 498 5.31 19.08 -17.53
N ARG A 499 6.39 18.43 -18.00
CA ARG A 499 7.69 18.47 -17.32
C ARG A 499 8.30 19.87 -17.31
N MET A 500 8.23 20.62 -18.42
CA MET A 500 8.82 21.95 -18.51
C MET A 500 8.14 22.99 -17.63
N VAL A 501 6.80 22.96 -17.50
CA VAL A 501 6.07 23.85 -16.58
C VAL A 501 6.49 23.63 -15.12
N HIS A 502 6.82 22.40 -14.73
CA HIS A 502 7.28 22.08 -13.38
C HIS A 502 8.78 22.27 -13.15
N LYS A 503 9.58 22.55 -14.20
CA LYS A 503 11.01 22.83 -14.06
C LYS A 503 11.19 24.17 -13.36
N LYS A 504 12.07 24.25 -12.35
CA LYS A 504 12.32 25.50 -11.62
C LYS A 504 13.17 26.47 -12.47
N PRO A 505 12.87 27.79 -12.49
CA PRO A 505 11.71 28.42 -11.86
C PRO A 505 10.40 28.01 -12.55
N ILE A 506 9.37 27.69 -11.75
CA ILE A 506 8.06 27.26 -12.25
C ILE A 506 7.46 28.39 -13.09
N ILE A 507 7.00 28.06 -14.29
CA ILE A 507 6.36 29.00 -15.20
C ILE A 507 4.93 28.55 -15.51
N ASN A 508 4.05 29.50 -15.80
CA ASN A 508 2.68 29.15 -16.21
C ASN A 508 2.64 28.69 -17.69
N ILE A 509 1.52 28.10 -18.07
CA ILE A 509 1.32 27.51 -19.41
C ILE A 509 1.42 28.56 -20.52
N GLU A 510 0.95 29.79 -20.26
CA GLU A 510 0.99 30.87 -21.23
C GLU A 510 2.43 31.31 -21.51
N ASP A 511 3.24 31.44 -20.46
CA ASP A 511 4.67 31.78 -20.55
C ASP A 511 5.47 30.65 -21.21
N LEU A 512 5.18 29.38 -20.90
CA LEU A 512 5.78 28.26 -21.62
C LEU A 512 5.40 28.29 -23.11
N GLY A 513 4.14 28.60 -23.43
CA GLY A 513 3.69 28.75 -24.81
C GLY A 513 4.43 29.87 -25.56
N ARG A 514 4.74 30.99 -24.90
CA ARG A 514 5.52 32.09 -25.47
C ARG A 514 6.98 31.70 -25.73
N LEU A 515 7.60 30.92 -24.84
CA LEU A 515 8.97 30.40 -25.01
C LEU A 515 9.07 29.48 -26.24
N ILE A 516 8.12 28.55 -26.38
CA ILE A 516 8.10 27.59 -27.49
C ILE A 516 7.87 28.29 -28.84
N LYS A 517 7.10 29.38 -28.87
CA LYS A 517 6.90 30.16 -30.09
C LYS A 517 8.14 30.95 -30.52
N ARG A 518 8.95 31.43 -29.58
CA ARG A 518 10.21 32.16 -29.89
C ARG A 518 11.27 31.32 -30.59
N GLU A 519 11.24 30.00 -30.45
CA GLU A 519 12.15 29.08 -31.15
C GLU A 519 11.63 28.63 -32.53
N ASN A 520 10.37 28.93 -32.87
CA ASN A 520 9.73 28.53 -34.13
C ASN A 520 9.39 29.73 -35.04
N GLU A 521 9.81 30.94 -34.67
CA GLU A 521 9.86 32.07 -35.60
C GLU A 521 11.22 32.03 -36.33
N PRO A 522 11.22 32.01 -37.67
CA PRO A 522 12.43 31.81 -38.49
C PRO A 522 13.47 32.93 -38.36
#